data_AF-F6XT81-F1
#
_entry.id   AF-F6XT81-F1
#
_cell.length_a   1.000
_cell.length_b   1.000
_cell.length_c   1.000
_cell.angle_alpha   90.00
_cell.angle_beta   90.00
_cell.angle_gamma   90.00
#
_symmetry.space_group_name_H-M   'P 1'
#
loop_
_entity.id
_entity.type
_entity.pdbx_description
1 polymer ?
#
loop_
_entity_poly.entity_id
_entity_poly.type
_entity_poly.pdbx_seq_one_letter_code
_entity_poly.pdbx_strand_id
1 'polypeptide(L)' 'MSHQLPTIIVFEDGKAVDWRPMLGSNKKFVKYVFTEENIKRDFGMNRLYDESLVKCKKFKKGKKEE' A
#
# COMPACT_ATOMS: atom_id res chain seq x y z
N MET A 1 -1.82 -15.86 -15.69
CA MET A 1 -0.45 -15.43 -15.35
C MET A 1 -0.26 -15.70 -13.87
N SER A 2 0.77 -16.45 -13.45
CA SER A 2 1.03 -16.63 -12.02
C SER A 2 1.61 -15.32 -11.45
N HIS A 3 1.05 -14.86 -10.34
CA HIS A 3 1.62 -13.72 -9.61
C HIS A 3 2.89 -14.23 -8.92
N GLN A 4 4.01 -13.52 -9.11
CA GLN A 4 5.28 -13.89 -8.50
C GLN A 4 5.18 -13.71 -6.98
N LEU A 5 5.44 -14.78 -6.22
CA LEU A 5 5.42 -14.74 -4.76
C LEU A 5 6.81 -14.42 -4.20
N PRO A 6 6.88 -13.63 -3.12
CA PRO A 6 5.77 -12.94 -2.46
C PRO A 6 5.29 -11.69 -3.23
N THR A 7 4.03 -11.29 -3.01
CA THR A 7 3.45 -10.06 -3.58
C THR A 7 2.84 -9.20 -2.47
N ILE A 8 3.07 -7.88 -2.52
CA ILE A 8 2.39 -6.89 -1.66
C ILE A 8 1.57 -5.97 -2.55
N ILE A 9 0.34 -5.67 -2.16
CA ILE A 9 -0.57 -4.77 -2.86
C ILE A 9 -1.16 -3.79 -1.85
N VAL A 10 -1.12 -2.50 -2.15
CA VAL A 10 -1.75 -1.43 -1.37
C VAL A 10 -3.08 -1.09 -2.01
N PHE A 11 -4.14 -1.11 -1.20
CA PHE A 11 -5.48 -0.71 -1.58
C PHE A 11 -5.87 0.57 -0.85
N GLU A 12 -6.35 1.55 -1.60
CA GLU A 12 -6.96 2.77 -1.07
C GLU A 12 -8.36 2.90 -1.66
N ASP A 13 -9.35 3.14 -0.80
CA ASP A 13 -10.76 3.29 -1.18
C ASP A 13 -11.28 2.16 -2.11
N GLY A 14 -10.79 0.93 -1.87
CA GLY A 14 -11.16 -0.28 -2.62
C GLY A 14 -10.46 -0.46 -3.97
N LYS A 15 -9.50 0.41 -4.33
CA LYS A 15 -8.71 0.31 -5.56
C LYS A 15 -7.25 -0.02 -5.26
N ALA A 16 -6.66 -0.91 -6.05
CA ALA A 16 -5.23 -1.20 -5.97
C ALA A 16 -4.45 0.01 -6.53
N VAL A 17 -3.66 0.66 -5.68
CA VAL A 17 -2.90 1.87 -6.03
C VAL A 17 -1.43 1.58 -6.30
N ASP A 18 -0.86 0.58 -5.61
CA ASP A 18 0.53 0.16 -5.79
C ASP A 18 0.70 -1.32 -5.46
N TRP A 19 1.71 -1.96 -6.04
CA TRP A 19 2.02 -3.37 -5.84
C TRP A 19 3.47 -3.71 -6.21
N ARG A 20 4.03 -4.71 -5.51
CA ARG A 20 5.36 -5.27 -5.76
C ARG A 20 5.32 -6.79 -5.76
N PRO A 21 6.04 -7.46 -6.67
CA PRO A 21 6.90 -6.90 -7.71
C PRO A 21 6.10 -6.27 -8.88
N MET A 22 6.61 -5.16 -9.44
CA MET A 22 5.98 -4.49 -10.58
C MET A 22 6.26 -5.22 -11.88
N LEU A 23 5.31 -5.16 -12.82
CA LEU A 23 5.55 -5.59 -14.19
C LEU A 23 6.36 -4.53 -14.94
N GLY A 24 7.60 -4.84 -15.31
CA GLY A 24 8.44 -3.94 -16.12
C GLY A 24 8.04 -3.95 -17.59
N SER A 25 8.55 -2.99 -18.37
CA SER A 25 8.25 -2.79 -19.80
C SER A 25 8.49 -4.03 -20.67
N ASN A 26 9.40 -4.90 -20.25
CA ASN A 26 9.74 -6.15 -20.93
C ASN A 26 8.76 -7.31 -20.61
N LYS A 27 7.57 -7.00 -20.05
CA LYS A 27 6.59 -7.98 -19.55
C LYS A 27 7.16 -8.97 -18.52
N LYS A 28 8.25 -8.59 -17.86
CA LYS A 28 8.90 -9.36 -16.79
C LYS A 28 8.74 -8.62 -15.47
N PHE A 29 8.52 -9.36 -14.41
CA PHE A 29 8.48 -8.79 -13.06
C PHE A 29 9.86 -8.23 -12.69
N VAL A 30 9.89 -7.00 -12.21
CA VAL A 30 11.09 -6.38 -11.65
C VAL A 30 11.37 -7.04 -10.31
N LYS A 31 12.57 -7.59 -10.15
CA LYS A 31 12.98 -8.21 -8.88
C LYS A 31 12.91 -7.17 -7.78
N TYR A 32 12.18 -7.49 -6.71
CA TYR A 32 12.01 -6.64 -5.53
C TYR A 32 12.54 -7.36 -4.30
N VAL A 33 13.28 -6.65 -3.45
CA VAL A 33 13.82 -7.21 -2.20
C VAL A 33 12.89 -6.80 -1.07
N PHE A 34 12.21 -7.79 -0.51
CA PHE A 34 11.24 -7.61 0.58
C PHE A 34 11.96 -7.46 1.92
N THR A 35 12.50 -6.27 2.18
CA THR A 35 12.98 -5.84 3.50
C THR A 35 12.03 -4.81 4.08
N GLU A 36 12.02 -4.68 5.41
CA GLU A 36 11.17 -3.70 6.10
C GLU A 36 11.46 -2.27 5.64
N GLU A 37 12.74 -1.93 5.47
CA GLU A 37 13.17 -0.60 5.03
C GLU A 37 12.67 -0.28 3.62
N ASN A 38 12.80 -1.23 2.68
CA ASN A 38 12.32 -1.05 1.32
C ASN A 38 10.80 -0.92 1.30
N ILE A 39 10.07 -1.74 2.08
CA ILE A 39 8.61 -1.67 2.15
C ILE A 39 8.16 -0.31 2.71
N LYS A 40 8.75 0.16 3.82
CA LYS A 40 8.39 1.45 4.40
C LYS A 40 8.65 2.61 3.45
N ARG A 41 9.81 2.59 2.76
CA ARG A 41 10.21 3.65 1.83
C ARG A 41 9.39 3.63 0.55
N ASP A 42 9.29 2.48 -0.11
CA ASP A 42 8.77 2.38 -1.47
C ASP A 42 7.24 2.45 -1.51
N PHE A 43 6.53 1.99 -0.47
CA PHE A 43 5.08 2.16 -0.33
C PHE A 43 4.67 3.41 0.46
N GLY A 44 5.63 4.19 0.97
CA GLY A 44 5.34 5.41 1.74
C GLY A 44 4.51 5.14 3.02
N MET A 45 4.79 4.04 3.73
CA MET A 45 3.97 3.57 4.86
C MET A 45 3.80 4.60 5.98
N ASN A 46 4.82 5.42 6.24
CA ASN A 46 4.74 6.48 7.26
C ASN A 46 3.64 7.49 6.91
N ARG A 47 3.60 7.93 5.65
CA ARG A 47 2.57 8.86 5.17
C ARG A 47 1.18 8.21 5.24
N LEU A 48 1.06 6.96 4.76
CA LEU A 48 -0.20 6.22 4.81
C LEU A 48 -0.73 6.06 6.23
N TYR A 49 0.15 5.81 7.19
CA TYR A 49 -0.22 5.71 8.60
C TYR A 49 -0.78 7.03 9.14
N ASP A 50 -0.09 8.14 8.90
CA ASP A 50 -0.54 9.46 9.36
C ASP A 50 -1.89 9.86 8.73
N GLU A 51 -2.04 9.65 7.43
CA GLU A 51 -3.31 9.91 6.73
C GLU A 51 -4.44 9.03 7.27
N SER A 52 -4.17 7.75 7.53
CA SER A 52 -5.14 6.81 8.10
C SER A 52 -5.55 7.22 9.51
N LEU A 53 -4.61 7.68 10.34
CA LEU A 53 -4.91 8.20 11.67
C LEU A 53 -5.83 9.42 11.61
N VAL A 54 -5.59 10.35 10.68
CA VAL A 54 -6.46 11.52 10.48
C VAL A 54 -7.86 11.09 10.03
N LYS A 55 -7.97 10.19 9.05
CA LYS A 55 -9.26 9.64 8.58
C LYS A 55 -10.02 8.94 9.71
N CYS A 56 -9.36 8.09 10.49
CA CYS A 56 -9.95 7.39 11.63
C CYS A 56 -10.40 8.33 12.76
N LYS A 57 -9.65 9.40 13.05
CA LYS A 57 -10.05 10.42 14.03
C LYS A 57 -11.30 11.18 13.57
N LYS A 58 -11.39 11.52 12.28
CA LYS A 58 -12.60 12.14 11.70
C LYS A 58 -13.81 11.20 11.80
N PHE A 59 -13.62 9.91 11.50
CA PHE A 59 -14.68 8.90 11.62
C PHE A 59 -15.20 8.75 13.06
N LYS A 60 -14.31 8.82 14.06
CA LYS A 60 -14.69 8.82 15.49
C LYS A 60 -15.45 10.07 15.92
N LYS A 61 -15.25 11.21 15.24
CA LYS A 61 -15.95 12.47 15.55
C LYS A 61 -17.37 12.47 14.95
N GLY A 62 -17.55 11.94 13.73
CA GLY A 62 -18.87 11.79 13.11
C GLY A 62 -19.81 10.81 13.82
N LYS A 63 -19.27 9.79 14.53
CA LYS A 63 -20.07 8.85 15.34
C LYS A 63 -20.49 9.37 16.73
N LYS A 64 -20.07 10.58 17.14
CA LYS A 64 -20.44 11.18 18.43
C LYS A 64 -21.58 12.21 18.32
N GLU A 65 -22.00 12.54 17.11
CA GLU A 65 -23.04 13.55 16.84
C GLU A 65 -24.38 12.94 16.39
N GLU A 66 -24.53 11.61 16.44
CA GLU A 66 -25.80 10.87 16.41
C GLU A 66 -26.04 10.19 17.76
#